data_AF-A0A843B022-F1
#
_entry.id   AF-A0A843B022-F1
#
_cell.length_a   1.000
_cell.length_b   1.000
_cell.length_c   1.000
_cell.angle_alpha   90.00
_cell.angle_beta   90.00
_cell.angle_gamma   90.00
#
_symmetry.space_group_name_H-M   'P 1'
#
loop_
_entity.id
_entity.type
_entity.pdbx_description
1 polymer ?
#
loop_
_entity_poly.entity_id
_entity_poly.type
_entity_poly.pdbx_seq_one_letter_code
_entity_poly.pdbx_strand_id
1 'polypeptide(L)'
;MHCPRCGNEARASRTTCPHCGEQLQDAMLATRERDGARRSQDRTARCGYCGCLSPEGAAFCTGCGQILDGTGRCPSCGGSIAAFDRHCAGCGLTLRHGTKSKVSSRPLAALILAIVPGMFSLWGIGHLFAGKLKKGLLFLFMGLLMMLVGPFPLAFIVLFLPDLAFLIVVGAIAWVVLWLYQSVDAYREAGGE
;
A
#
# COMPACT_ATOMS: atom_id res chain seq x y z
N MET A 1 -37.70 5.05 -28.66
CA MET A 1 -37.03 4.09 -27.75
C MET A 1 -37.06 2.73 -28.41
N HIS A 2 -36.01 1.91 -28.33
CA HIS A 2 -36.03 0.58 -28.95
C HIS A 2 -36.64 -0.44 -27.98
N CYS A 3 -37.46 -1.35 -28.48
CA CYS A 3 -38.04 -2.42 -27.67
C CYS A 3 -36.91 -3.36 -27.20
N PRO A 4 -36.76 -3.64 -25.90
CA PRO A 4 -35.68 -4.50 -25.40
C PRO A 4 -35.81 -5.97 -25.83
N ARG A 5 -36.99 -6.38 -26.31
CA ARG A 5 -37.26 -7.77 -26.73
C ARG A 5 -37.02 -8.00 -28.22
N CYS A 6 -37.44 -7.06 -29.09
CA CYS A 6 -37.33 -7.24 -30.54
C CYS A 6 -36.46 -6.21 -31.25
N GLY A 7 -35.94 -5.20 -30.55
CA GLY A 7 -35.06 -4.18 -31.12
C GLY A 7 -35.74 -3.12 -31.98
N ASN A 8 -37.03 -3.27 -32.34
CA ASN A 8 -37.73 -2.29 -33.18
C ASN A 8 -38.02 -0.96 -32.45
N GLU A 9 -38.13 0.12 -33.21
CA GLU A 9 -38.51 1.44 -32.69
C GLU A 9 -39.93 1.45 -32.12
N ALA A 10 -40.03 1.76 -30.83
CA ALA A 10 -41.26 2.00 -30.11
C ALA A 10 -41.37 3.49 -29.72
N ARG A 11 -42.60 4.02 -29.77
CA ARG A 11 -42.93 5.36 -29.28
C ARG A 11 -43.05 5.35 -27.76
N ALA A 12 -42.51 6.38 -27.11
CA ALA A 12 -42.42 6.50 -25.65
C ALA A 12 -43.77 6.48 -24.90
N SER A 13 -44.89 6.72 -25.60
CA SER A 13 -46.23 6.79 -25.03
C SER A 13 -47.03 5.48 -25.12
N ARG A 14 -46.48 4.40 -25.67
CA ARG A 14 -47.20 3.14 -25.88
C ARG A 14 -46.85 2.12 -24.79
N THR A 15 -47.88 1.52 -24.19
CA THR A 15 -47.78 0.48 -23.16
C THR A 15 -47.33 -0.88 -23.72
N THR A 16 -47.66 -1.18 -24.98
CA THR A 16 -47.35 -2.46 -25.64
C THR A 16 -46.61 -2.26 -26.97
N CYS A 17 -45.61 -3.09 -27.25
CA CYS A 17 -44.89 -3.10 -28.52
C CYS A 17 -45.77 -3.69 -29.64
N PRO A 18 -46.01 -2.96 -30.75
CA PRO A 18 -46.85 -3.45 -31.85
C PRO A 18 -46.21 -4.58 -32.67
N HIS A 19 -44.90 -4.81 -32.54
CA HIS A 19 -44.19 -5.83 -33.31
C HIS A 19 -44.04 -7.18 -32.60
N CYS A 20 -43.92 -7.18 -31.26
CA CYS A 20 -43.70 -8.41 -30.50
C CYS A 20 -44.66 -8.62 -29.31
N GLY A 21 -45.55 -7.66 -29.04
CA GLY A 21 -46.53 -7.75 -27.95
C GLY A 21 -45.97 -7.50 -26.54
N GLU A 22 -44.71 -7.13 -26.40
CA GLU A 22 -44.08 -6.89 -25.09
C GLU A 22 -44.67 -5.66 -24.38
N GLN A 23 -44.90 -5.77 -23.06
CA GLN A 23 -45.29 -4.62 -22.23
C GLN A 23 -44.07 -3.74 -21.92
N LEU A 24 -44.05 -2.53 -22.48
CA LEU A 24 -42.92 -1.61 -22.42
C LEU A 24 -42.80 -0.92 -21.06
N GLN A 25 -43.91 -0.78 -20.32
CA GLN A 25 -43.92 -0.19 -18.96
C GLN A 25 -43.14 -1.07 -17.96
N ASP A 26 -43.41 -2.37 -17.95
CA ASP A 26 -42.82 -3.32 -17.00
C ASP A 26 -41.35 -3.60 -17.31
N ALA A 27 -41.00 -3.66 -18.61
CA ALA A 27 -39.62 -3.84 -19.06
C ALA A 27 -38.70 -2.68 -18.63
N MET A 28 -39.22 -1.44 -18.59
CA MET A 28 -38.46 -0.26 -18.13
C MET A 28 -38.19 -0.30 -16.62
N LEU A 29 -39.14 -0.79 -15.81
CA LEU A 29 -38.96 -0.96 -14.36
C LEU A 29 -37.93 -2.06 -14.05
N ALA A 30 -38.05 -3.21 -14.72
CA ALA A 30 -37.11 -4.33 -14.54
C ALA A 30 -35.67 -3.99 -14.97
N THR A 31 -35.50 -3.14 -15.99
CA THR A 31 -34.17 -2.68 -16.43
C THR A 31 -33.56 -1.72 -15.40
N ARG A 32 -34.35 -0.79 -14.84
CA ARG A 32 -33.89 0.13 -13.79
C ARG A 32 -33.45 -0.57 -12.52
N GLU A 33 -34.14 -1.63 -12.10
CA GLU A 33 -33.76 -2.43 -10.94
C GLU A 33 -32.45 -3.20 -11.17
N ARG A 34 -32.26 -3.80 -12.35
CA ARG A 34 -31.02 -4.49 -12.72
C ARG A 34 -29.82 -3.53 -12.82
N ASP A 35 -30.01 -2.36 -13.41
CA ASP A 35 -28.95 -1.36 -13.54
C ASP A 35 -28.56 -0.73 -12.19
N GLY A 36 -29.52 -0.62 -11.26
CA GLY A 36 -29.29 -0.20 -9.88
C GLY A 36 -28.43 -1.19 -9.10
N ALA A 37 -28.74 -2.49 -9.18
CA ALA A 37 -28.00 -3.56 -8.51
C ALA A 37 -26.58 -3.77 -9.09
N ARG A 38 -26.39 -3.48 -10.39
CA ARG A 38 -25.09 -3.63 -11.07
C ARG A 38 -24.15 -2.45 -10.80
N ARG A 39 -24.69 -1.25 -10.57
CA ARG A 39 -23.89 -0.04 -10.24
C ARG A 39 -23.33 -0.03 -8.81
N SER A 40 -23.91 -0.81 -7.90
CA SER A 40 -23.46 -0.93 -6.50
C SER A 40 -22.48 -2.07 -6.25
N GLN A 41 -21.91 -2.67 -7.30
CA GLN A 41 -20.87 -3.71 -7.20
C GLN A 41 -19.51 -3.25 -7.75
N ASP A 42 -19.43 -2.04 -8.32
CA ASP A 42 -18.26 -1.55 -9.05
C ASP A 42 -17.55 -0.37 -8.38
N ARG A 43 -17.99 0.06 -7.19
CA ARG A 43 -17.22 1.02 -6.40
C ARG A 43 -16.34 0.27 -5.41
N THR A 44 -15.07 0.65 -5.36
CA THR A 44 -14.09 0.10 -4.44
C THR A 44 -13.92 1.02 -3.23
N ALA A 45 -13.98 0.49 -2.02
CA ALA A 45 -13.65 1.18 -0.78
C ALA A 45 -12.15 1.05 -0.48
N ARG A 46 -11.46 2.17 -0.20
CA ARG A 46 -10.06 2.16 0.23
C ARG A 46 -10.00 1.95 1.74
N CYS A 47 -9.27 0.94 2.19
CA CYS A 47 -9.07 0.71 3.61
C CYS A 47 -8.21 1.83 4.22
N GLY A 48 -8.71 2.50 5.25
CA GLY A 48 -7.98 3.52 6.01
C GLY A 48 -6.76 2.97 6.78
N TYR A 49 -6.65 1.64 6.86
CA TYR A 49 -5.48 0.97 7.41
C TYR A 49 -4.50 0.59 6.32
N CYS A 50 -4.73 -0.53 5.62
CA CYS A 50 -3.80 -1.14 4.67
C CYS A 50 -3.59 -0.30 3.40
N GLY A 51 -4.50 0.64 3.09
CA GLY A 51 -4.50 1.38 1.84
C GLY A 51 -4.93 0.55 0.62
N CYS A 52 -5.10 -0.78 0.75
CA CYS A 52 -5.65 -1.62 -0.31
C CYS A 52 -7.10 -1.24 -0.62
N LEU A 53 -7.45 -1.40 -1.89
CA LEU A 53 -8.81 -1.31 -2.39
C LEU A 53 -9.52 -2.63 -2.08
N SER A 54 -10.68 -2.54 -1.45
CA SER A 54 -11.60 -3.65 -1.21
C SER A 54 -12.93 -3.33 -1.90
N PRO A 55 -13.69 -4.34 -2.35
CA PRO A 55 -15.02 -4.10 -2.93
C PRO A 55 -15.93 -3.38 -1.92
N GLU A 56 -16.83 -2.51 -2.39
CA GLU A 56 -17.85 -1.89 -1.52
C GLU A 56 -18.72 -2.96 -0.84
N GLY A 57 -18.98 -2.80 0.45
CA GLY A 57 -19.67 -3.80 1.28
C GLY A 57 -18.81 -5.01 1.70
N ALA A 58 -17.50 -4.99 1.43
CA ALA A 58 -16.58 -5.97 1.98
C ALA A 58 -16.48 -5.79 3.51
N ALA A 59 -16.91 -6.80 4.27
CA ALA A 59 -16.78 -6.78 5.72
C ALA A 59 -15.31 -6.66 6.21
N PHE A 60 -14.33 -7.09 5.38
CA PHE A 60 -12.91 -7.13 5.71
C PHE A 60 -12.00 -6.63 4.56
N CYS A 61 -10.89 -5.92 4.85
CA CYS A 61 -9.83 -5.57 3.87
C CYS A 61 -9.21 -6.87 3.33
N THR A 62 -9.28 -7.08 2.02
CA THR A 62 -8.66 -8.25 1.35
C THR A 62 -7.13 -8.29 1.49
N GLY A 63 -6.49 -7.14 1.76
CA GLY A 63 -5.05 -7.04 1.95
C GLY A 63 -4.56 -7.26 3.39
N CYS A 64 -5.31 -6.85 4.42
CA CYS A 64 -4.86 -6.92 5.82
C CYS A 64 -5.84 -7.57 6.80
N GLY A 65 -7.05 -7.91 6.35
CA GLY A 65 -8.09 -8.51 7.19
C GLY A 65 -8.82 -7.54 8.12
N GLN A 66 -8.57 -6.23 8.04
CA GLN A 66 -9.22 -5.24 8.92
C GLN A 66 -10.70 -5.07 8.57
N ILE A 67 -11.55 -5.00 9.60
CA ILE A 67 -13.00 -4.77 9.44
C ILE A 67 -13.25 -3.37 8.86
N LEU A 68 -14.00 -3.27 7.77
CA LEU A 68 -14.30 -2.01 7.08
C LEU A 68 -15.63 -1.40 7.52
N ASP A 69 -16.65 -2.22 7.78
CA ASP A 69 -18.03 -1.78 8.02
C ASP A 69 -18.45 -1.83 9.51
N GLY A 70 -17.47 -1.93 10.43
CA GLY A 70 -17.69 -1.89 11.89
C GLY A 70 -18.55 -3.02 12.49
N THR A 71 -19.13 -3.89 11.66
CA THR A 71 -20.03 -4.99 12.01
C THR A 71 -19.58 -6.27 11.30
N GLY A 72 -18.61 -6.97 11.88
CA GLY A 72 -18.09 -8.22 11.33
C GLY A 72 -18.93 -9.41 11.75
N ARG A 73 -19.00 -10.46 10.93
CA ARG A 73 -19.37 -11.81 11.41
C ARG A 73 -18.14 -12.67 11.54
N CYS A 74 -18.12 -13.54 12.54
CA CYS A 74 -17.02 -14.46 12.75
C CYS A 74 -16.88 -15.41 11.56
N PRO A 75 -15.69 -15.56 10.96
CA PRO A 75 -15.50 -16.50 9.86
C PRO A 75 -15.61 -17.96 10.31
N SER A 76 -15.43 -18.25 11.60
CA SER A 76 -15.51 -19.61 12.14
C SER A 76 -16.92 -20.00 12.57
N CYS A 77 -17.70 -19.09 13.17
CA CYS A 77 -19.01 -19.45 13.74
C CYS A 77 -20.17 -18.55 13.29
N GLY A 78 -19.92 -17.52 12.49
CA GLY A 78 -20.94 -16.59 12.00
C GLY A 78 -21.47 -15.59 13.05
N GLY A 79 -21.02 -15.65 14.30
CA GLY A 79 -21.45 -14.73 15.37
C GLY A 79 -21.07 -13.27 15.09
N SER A 80 -21.87 -12.32 15.58
CA SER A 80 -21.57 -10.89 15.43
C SER A 80 -20.34 -10.47 16.22
N ILE A 81 -19.50 -9.64 15.61
CA ILE A 81 -18.24 -9.14 16.13
C ILE A 81 -18.27 -7.62 16.07
N ALA A 82 -17.96 -6.96 17.19
CA ALA A 82 -17.76 -5.52 17.23
C ALA A 82 -16.39 -5.13 16.62
N ALA A 83 -16.28 -3.91 16.10
CA ALA A 83 -15.08 -3.41 15.41
C ALA A 83 -13.74 -3.55 16.17
N PHE A 84 -13.77 -3.83 17.49
CA PHE A 84 -12.60 -3.91 18.37
C PHE A 84 -12.49 -5.21 19.18
N ASP A 85 -13.33 -6.22 18.91
CA ASP A 85 -13.32 -7.48 19.65
C ASP A 85 -12.08 -8.31 19.33
N ARG A 86 -11.18 -8.51 20.31
CA ARG A 86 -9.95 -9.31 20.11
C ARG A 86 -10.24 -10.80 19.94
N HIS A 87 -11.40 -11.24 20.41
CA HIS A 87 -11.84 -12.62 20.36
C HIS A 87 -13.33 -12.63 20.03
N CYS A 88 -13.77 -13.61 19.25
CA CYS A 88 -15.18 -13.83 19.03
C CYS A 88 -15.84 -14.34 20.32
N ALA A 89 -16.85 -13.63 20.83
CA ALA A 89 -17.60 -14.05 22.01
C ALA A 89 -18.33 -15.40 21.84
N GLY A 90 -18.63 -15.81 20.60
CA GLY A 90 -19.35 -17.05 20.31
C GLY A 90 -18.48 -18.30 20.23
N CYS A 91 -17.26 -18.22 19.68
CA CYS A 91 -16.39 -19.39 19.47
C CYS A 91 -14.98 -19.27 20.04
N GLY A 92 -14.61 -18.12 20.61
CA GLY A 92 -13.28 -17.88 21.16
C GLY A 92 -12.18 -17.64 20.12
N LEU A 93 -12.50 -17.66 18.81
CA LEU A 93 -11.52 -17.40 17.75
C LEU A 93 -10.86 -16.03 17.98
N THR A 94 -9.52 -16.00 18.02
CA THR A 94 -8.75 -14.76 18.10
C THR A 94 -8.89 -13.98 16.79
N LEU A 95 -9.47 -12.80 16.89
CA LEU A 95 -9.71 -11.91 15.78
C LEU A 95 -8.49 -11.01 15.63
N ARG A 96 -7.76 -11.24 14.53
CA ARG A 96 -6.56 -10.48 14.22
C ARG A 96 -6.97 -9.10 13.73
N HIS A 97 -7.06 -8.14 14.64
CA HIS A 97 -6.97 -6.74 14.26
C HIS A 97 -5.65 -6.58 13.55
N GLY A 98 -5.66 -6.12 12.30
CA GLY A 98 -4.44 -5.75 11.63
C GLY A 98 -3.66 -4.86 12.59
N THR A 99 -2.49 -5.28 13.04
CA THR A 99 -1.53 -4.44 13.77
C THR A 99 -0.60 -3.78 12.74
N LYS A 100 -0.24 -2.54 13.02
CA LYS A 100 0.06 -1.40 12.14
C LYS A 100 0.27 -1.67 10.64
N SER A 101 -0.55 -0.97 9.85
CA SER A 101 -0.43 -0.85 8.40
C SER A 101 0.99 -0.45 7.97
N LYS A 102 1.48 -1.08 6.91
CA LYS A 102 2.64 -0.62 6.16
C LYS A 102 2.35 0.81 5.69
N VAL A 103 3.18 1.77 6.14
CA VAL A 103 3.20 3.14 5.60
C VAL A 103 3.18 3.05 4.07
N SER A 104 2.29 3.81 3.43
CA SER A 104 2.17 3.83 1.97
C SER A 104 3.57 3.97 1.37
N SER A 105 4.01 2.94 0.67
CA SER A 105 5.33 2.87 0.09
C SER A 105 5.49 3.98 -0.93
N ARG A 106 6.04 5.11 -0.50
CA ARG A 106 6.52 6.18 -1.37
C ARG A 106 7.99 5.87 -1.60
N PRO A 107 8.36 5.07 -2.62
CA PRO A 107 9.74 4.64 -2.81
C PRO A 107 10.67 5.85 -2.99
N LEU A 108 10.17 6.91 -3.62
CA LEU A 108 10.89 8.18 -3.74
C LEU A 108 11.16 8.85 -2.38
N ALA A 109 10.22 8.78 -1.43
CA ALA A 109 10.44 9.33 -0.09
C ALA A 109 11.49 8.51 0.68
N ALA A 110 11.48 7.18 0.53
CA ALA A 110 12.51 6.31 1.10
C ALA A 110 13.91 6.61 0.51
N LEU A 111 13.99 6.88 -0.79
CA LEU A 111 15.22 7.28 -1.47
C LEU A 111 15.72 8.65 -0.99
N ILE A 112 14.86 9.67 -0.94
CA ILE A 112 15.24 11.02 -0.47
C ILE A 112 15.72 10.96 0.99
N LEU A 113 15.03 10.19 1.84
CA LEU A 113 15.42 9.93 3.23
C LEU A 113 16.68 9.08 3.39
N ALA A 114 17.10 8.35 2.35
CA ALA A 114 18.38 7.64 2.33
C ALA A 114 19.53 8.54 1.84
N ILE A 115 19.27 9.40 0.85
CA ILE A 115 20.27 10.28 0.24
C ILE A 115 20.59 11.47 1.16
N VAL A 116 19.59 12.28 1.52
CA VAL A 116 19.82 13.57 2.19
C VAL A 116 20.42 13.39 3.59
N PRO A 117 19.84 12.56 4.48
CA PRO A 117 20.43 12.27 5.78
C PRO A 117 21.69 11.39 5.68
N GLY A 118 21.77 10.52 4.66
CA GLY A 118 22.91 9.62 4.46
C GLY A 118 24.22 10.36 4.17
N MET A 119 24.14 11.53 3.51
CA MET A 119 25.27 12.43 3.33
C MET A 119 25.83 12.96 4.65
N PHE A 120 25.01 13.03 5.70
CA PHE A 120 25.39 13.42 7.06
C PHE A 120 25.67 12.22 7.97
N SER A 121 25.95 11.04 7.41
CA SER A 121 26.21 9.79 8.15
C SER A 121 25.01 9.18 8.87
N LEU A 122 23.79 9.69 8.66
CA LEU A 122 22.56 9.01 9.11
C LEU A 122 22.14 7.95 8.09
N TRP A 123 22.88 6.84 8.06
CA TRP A 123 22.57 5.70 7.22
C TRP A 123 21.38 4.91 7.80
N GLY A 124 20.63 4.19 6.96
CA GLY A 124 19.57 3.28 7.41
C GLY A 124 18.17 3.88 7.66
N ILE A 125 17.98 5.20 7.64
CA ILE A 125 16.64 5.83 7.82
C ILE A 125 15.66 5.39 6.72
N GLY A 126 16.13 5.25 5.47
CA GLY A 126 15.31 4.77 4.36
C GLY A 126 14.71 3.37 4.61
N HIS A 127 15.49 2.44 5.15
CA HIS A 127 15.04 1.08 5.50
C HIS A 127 14.09 1.07 6.72
N LEU A 128 14.27 1.97 7.70
CA LEU A 128 13.29 2.17 8.77
C LEU A 128 11.94 2.64 8.19
N PHE A 129 11.97 3.57 7.24
CA PHE A 129 10.77 4.08 6.57
C PHE A 129 10.07 2.99 5.73
N ALA A 130 10.83 2.09 5.11
CA ALA A 130 10.31 0.91 4.41
C ALA A 130 9.76 -0.18 5.36
N GLY A 131 9.81 0.03 6.68
CA GLY A 131 9.32 -0.90 7.70
C GLY A 131 10.27 -2.07 8.01
N LYS A 132 11.50 -2.06 7.46
CA LYS A 132 12.49 -3.13 7.69
C LYS A 132 13.46 -2.75 8.81
N LEU A 133 12.96 -2.79 10.05
CA LEU A 133 13.68 -2.39 11.27
C LEU A 133 15.06 -3.05 11.42
N LYS A 134 15.20 -4.36 11.14
CA LYS A 134 16.47 -5.08 11.29
C LYS A 134 17.56 -4.53 10.36
N LYS A 135 17.23 -4.29 9.08
CA LYS A 135 18.17 -3.75 8.10
C LYS A 135 18.46 -2.28 8.37
N GLY A 136 17.43 -1.51 8.70
CA GLY A 136 17.59 -0.11 9.03
C GLY A 136 18.51 0.13 10.23
N LEU A 137 18.35 -0.64 11.31
CA LEU A 137 19.22 -0.54 12.48
C LEU A 137 20.66 -0.97 12.16
N LEU A 138 20.85 -2.02 11.35
CA LEU A 138 22.16 -2.46 10.89
C LEU A 138 22.89 -1.34 10.13
N PHE A 139 22.25 -0.74 9.14
CA PHE A 139 22.83 0.35 8.34
C PHE A 139 23.06 1.62 9.17
N LEU A 140 22.19 1.91 10.14
CA LEU A 140 22.39 3.03 11.07
C LEU A 140 23.63 2.85 11.94
N PHE A 141 23.79 1.66 12.51
CA PHE A 141 24.97 1.36 13.33
C PHE A 141 26.26 1.36 12.49
N MET A 142 26.20 0.80 11.28
CA MET A 142 27.31 0.83 10.33
C MET A 142 27.67 2.26 9.92
N GLY A 143 26.69 3.13 9.67
CA GLY A 143 26.91 4.54 9.35
C GLY A 143 27.56 5.31 10.50
N LEU A 144 27.13 5.06 11.73
CA LEU A 144 27.74 5.65 12.94
C LEU A 144 29.20 5.20 13.11
N LEU A 145 29.50 3.92 12.86
CA LEU A 145 30.88 3.40 12.88
C LEU A 145 31.72 4.02 11.77
N MET A 146 31.18 4.11 10.55
CA MET A 146 31.83 4.76 9.42
C MET A 146 32.00 6.27 9.61
N MET A 147 31.26 6.93 10.50
CA MET A 147 31.50 8.34 10.85
C MET A 147 32.87 8.54 11.51
N LEU A 148 33.36 7.55 12.28
CA LEU A 148 34.68 7.57 12.93
C LEU A 148 35.83 7.39 11.93
N VAL A 149 35.56 6.69 10.83
CA VAL A 149 36.54 6.34 9.78
C VAL A 149 36.18 7.00 8.44
N GLY A 150 35.32 8.01 8.48
CA GLY A 150 34.69 8.63 7.32
C GLY A 150 35.60 9.67 6.66
N PRO A 151 35.11 10.33 5.60
CA PRO A 151 35.90 11.29 4.83
C PRO A 151 36.40 12.48 5.66
N PHE A 152 35.67 12.89 6.72
CA PHE A 152 36.07 14.00 7.59
C PHE A 152 37.29 13.67 8.47
N PRO A 153 37.30 12.60 9.29
CA PRO A 153 38.50 12.21 10.02
C PRO A 153 39.64 11.74 9.10
N LEU A 154 39.33 11.12 7.95
CA LEU A 154 40.35 10.74 6.96
C LEU A 154 41.03 11.97 6.32
N ALA A 155 40.29 13.01 5.98
CA ALA A 155 40.86 14.26 5.44
C ALA A 155 41.80 14.94 6.44
N PHE A 156 41.51 14.84 7.74
CA PHE A 156 42.41 15.31 8.78
C PHE A 156 43.72 14.49 8.81
N ILE A 157 43.66 13.17 8.63
CA ILE A 157 44.85 12.30 8.58
C ILE A 157 45.74 12.63 7.37
N VAL A 158 45.16 12.98 6.20
CA VAL A 158 45.92 13.37 4.99
C VAL A 158 46.86 14.55 5.26
N LEU A 159 46.48 15.47 6.14
CA LEU A 159 47.32 16.63 6.48
C LEU A 159 48.61 16.24 7.22
N PHE A 160 48.65 15.06 7.86
CA PHE A 160 49.79 14.60 8.66
C PHE A 160 50.53 13.41 8.03
N LEU A 161 49.91 12.67 7.11
CA LEU A 161 50.46 11.44 6.49
C LEU A 161 50.10 11.38 4.99
N PRO A 162 50.77 12.16 4.13
CA PRO A 162 50.43 12.28 2.71
C PRO A 162 50.67 11.00 1.90
N ASP A 163 51.61 10.15 2.34
CA ASP A 163 51.92 8.88 1.67
C ASP A 163 50.74 7.90 1.67
N LEU A 164 49.76 8.10 2.55
CA LEU A 164 48.54 7.28 2.62
C LEU A 164 47.42 7.76 1.68
N ALA A 165 47.60 8.88 0.97
CA ALA A 165 46.54 9.54 0.19
C ALA A 165 45.84 8.62 -0.83
N PHE A 166 46.58 7.71 -1.48
CA PHE A 166 46.00 6.75 -2.42
C PHE A 166 44.97 5.81 -1.77
N LEU A 167 45.29 5.24 -0.61
CA LEU A 167 44.37 4.35 0.12
C LEU A 167 43.11 5.10 0.57
N ILE A 168 43.27 6.39 0.88
CA ILE A 168 42.16 7.27 1.30
C ILE A 168 41.23 7.55 0.12
N VAL A 169 41.76 7.81 -1.07
CA VAL A 169 40.96 7.99 -2.29
C VAL A 169 40.17 6.73 -2.62
N VAL A 170 40.82 5.55 -2.56
CA VAL A 170 40.15 4.26 -2.76
C VAL A 170 39.05 4.03 -1.71
N GLY A 171 39.32 4.35 -0.45
CA GLY A 171 38.35 4.27 0.63
C GLY A 171 37.14 5.20 0.44
N ALA A 172 37.37 6.44 -0.02
CA ALA A 172 36.32 7.40 -0.31
C ALA A 172 35.44 6.94 -1.48
N ILE A 173 36.03 6.37 -2.53
CA ILE A 173 35.28 5.79 -3.66
C ILE A 173 34.42 4.61 -3.18
N ALA A 174 35.02 3.68 -2.42
CA ALA A 174 34.28 2.55 -1.85
C ALA A 174 33.12 3.01 -0.95
N TRP A 175 33.33 4.07 -0.15
CA TRP A 175 32.30 4.68 0.68
C TRP A 175 31.13 5.24 -0.14
N VAL A 176 31.41 6.01 -1.21
CA VAL A 176 30.36 6.54 -2.10
C VAL A 176 29.61 5.42 -2.79
N VAL A 177 30.30 4.38 -3.25
CA VAL A 177 29.67 3.21 -3.89
C VAL A 177 28.72 2.50 -2.91
N LEU A 178 29.15 2.28 -1.66
CA LEU A 178 28.31 1.69 -0.63
C LEU A 178 27.11 2.57 -0.27
N TRP A 179 27.30 3.89 -0.22
CA TRP A 179 26.21 4.85 0.04
C TRP A 179 25.15 4.84 -1.06
N LEU A 180 25.57 4.84 -2.32
CA LEU A 180 24.68 4.72 -3.48
C LEU A 180 23.96 3.37 -3.47
N TYR A 181 24.70 2.29 -3.21
CA TYR A 181 24.14 0.94 -3.11
C TYR A 181 23.03 0.86 -2.06
N GLN A 182 23.26 1.35 -0.83
CA GLN A 182 22.23 1.30 0.21
C GLN A 182 21.01 2.16 -0.17
N SER A 183 21.22 3.28 -0.85
CA SER A 183 20.14 4.19 -1.23
C SER A 183 19.23 3.53 -2.27
N VAL A 184 19.82 2.79 -3.23
CA VAL A 184 19.08 1.97 -4.19
C VAL A 184 18.41 0.77 -3.51
N ASP A 185 19.08 0.10 -2.57
CA ASP A 185 18.48 -1.00 -1.80
C ASP A 185 17.25 -0.50 -1.03
N ALA A 186 17.34 0.63 -0.32
CA ALA A 186 16.21 1.24 0.38
C ALA A 186 15.04 1.57 -0.56
N TYR A 187 15.33 2.07 -1.77
CA TYR A 187 14.33 2.36 -2.80
C TYR A 187 13.61 1.10 -3.29
N ARG A 188 14.37 0.06 -3.64
CA ARG A 188 13.82 -1.24 -4.07
C ARG A 188 13.01 -1.90 -2.97
N GLU A 189 13.47 -1.82 -1.73
CA GLU A 189 12.76 -2.35 -0.58
C GLU A 189 11.45 -1.61 -0.28
N ALA A 190 11.38 -0.33 -0.63
CA ALA A 190 10.18 0.47 -0.60
C ALA A 190 9.30 0.28 -1.85
N GLY A 191 9.55 -0.72 -2.70
CA GLY A 191 8.71 -1.04 -3.85
C GLY A 191 8.92 -0.15 -5.08
N GLY A 192 10.09 0.48 -5.19
CA GLY A 192 10.52 1.12 -6.43
C GLY A 192 10.94 0.10 -7.48
N GLU A 193 10.56 0.36 -8.73
CA GLU A 193 10.86 -0.45 -9.92
C GLU A 193 12.13 0.01 -10.64
#